data_AF-A5FMA8-F1
#
_entry.id   AF-A5FMA8-F1
#
_cell.length_a   1.000
_cell.length_b   1.000
_cell.length_c   1.000
_cell.angle_alpha   90.00
_cell.angle_beta   90.00
_cell.angle_gamma   90.00
#
_symmetry.space_group_name_H-M   'P 1'
#
loop_
_entity.id
_entity.type
_entity.pdbx_description
1 polymer ?
#
loop_
_entity_poly.entity_id
_entity_poly.type
_entity_poly.pdbx_seq_one_letter_code
_entity_poly.pdbx_strand_id
1 'polypeptide(L)'
;MIYYYQIKNKPLTQKMLLGKTCPVCNKKDTLQLTLNTKYVSIIVPVFGMGRTTSVHCTECQHIVKSETGPVYAKKSYTKKINNEINNIDTTYKSSIWQLLYPWTGILLFAGLIITGLAMTRIKEYRNSKIQEILDKPQSGDIYKSDWYENGMRFSKGTLVKVLRIKGDTLTIVRSLHIIEGAAVFSKENWEKIPTDRASFSSKEHKIKLSRFLKDLEFEEFSTYTTHFLGRVMGSGDSNYEFDVVERK
;
A
#
# COMPACT_ATOMS: atom_id res chain seq x y z
N MET A 1 -15.36 11.68 -12.87
CA MET A 1 -14.44 10.75 -13.56
C MET A 1 -15.28 9.85 -14.46
N ILE A 2 -15.24 10.06 -15.79
CA ILE A 2 -16.00 9.23 -16.74
C ILE A 2 -15.09 8.07 -17.13
N TYR A 3 -15.36 6.87 -16.62
CA TYR A 3 -14.62 5.68 -17.02
C TYR A 3 -15.22 5.13 -18.31
N TYR A 4 -14.49 5.22 -19.42
CA TYR A 4 -14.86 4.57 -20.67
C TYR A 4 -14.57 3.06 -20.53
N TYR A 5 -15.60 2.27 -20.25
CA TYR A 5 -15.49 0.82 -20.34
C TYR A 5 -16.01 0.36 -21.72
N GLN A 6 -15.28 -0.54 -22.34
CA GLN A 6 -15.68 -1.19 -23.60
C GLN A 6 -15.77 -2.69 -23.38
N ILE A 7 -16.83 -3.28 -23.90
CA ILE A 7 -16.97 -4.74 -23.94
C ILE A 7 -16.33 -5.22 -25.23
N LYS A 8 -15.32 -6.07 -25.13
CA LYS A 8 -14.59 -6.63 -26.27
C LYS A 8 -14.73 -8.14 -26.31
N ASN A 9 -14.68 -8.70 -27.52
CA ASN A 9 -14.65 -10.14 -27.77
C ASN A 9 -13.25 -10.52 -28.28
N LYS A 10 -12.69 -11.62 -27.79
CA LYS A 10 -11.43 -12.19 -28.30
C LYS A 10 -11.67 -13.64 -28.74
N PRO A 11 -11.25 -14.04 -29.96
CA PRO A 11 -11.40 -15.42 -30.40
C PRO A 11 -10.52 -16.36 -29.56
N LEU A 12 -11.11 -17.45 -29.11
CA LEU A 12 -10.46 -18.53 -28.36
C LEU A 12 -10.12 -19.71 -29.26
N THR A 13 -11.07 -20.14 -30.09
CA THR A 13 -10.89 -21.24 -31.05
C THR A 13 -11.87 -21.09 -32.21
N GLN A 14 -11.54 -21.71 -33.35
CA GLN A 14 -12.29 -21.66 -34.58
C GLN A 14 -12.41 -23.06 -35.17
N LYS A 15 -13.57 -23.39 -35.74
CA LYS A 15 -13.85 -24.69 -36.37
C LYS A 15 -14.68 -24.49 -37.64
N MET A 16 -14.28 -25.12 -38.74
CA MET A 16 -15.10 -25.19 -39.95
C MET A 16 -16.20 -26.23 -39.77
N LEU A 17 -17.42 -25.89 -40.15
CA LEU A 17 -18.58 -26.78 -40.09
C LEU A 17 -18.71 -27.56 -41.40
N LEU A 18 -18.06 -28.72 -41.46
CA LEU A 18 -18.10 -29.62 -42.61
C LEU A 18 -19.48 -30.29 -42.79
N GLY A 19 -19.86 -30.53 -44.03
CA GLY A 19 -21.16 -31.03 -44.47
C GLY A 19 -22.31 -30.03 -44.32
N LYS A 20 -22.05 -28.72 -44.17
CA LYS A 20 -23.09 -27.69 -43.96
C LYS A 20 -23.15 -26.68 -45.09
N THR A 21 -24.37 -26.30 -45.46
CA THR A 21 -24.63 -25.32 -46.51
C THR A 21 -24.97 -23.97 -45.89
N CYS A 22 -24.38 -22.89 -46.43
CA CYS A 22 -24.75 -21.53 -46.03
C CYS A 22 -26.21 -21.23 -46.43
N PRO A 23 -27.04 -20.69 -45.52
CA PRO A 23 -28.45 -20.37 -45.82
C PRO A 23 -28.63 -19.20 -46.79
N VAL A 24 -27.56 -18.44 -47.08
CA VAL A 24 -27.62 -17.25 -47.95
C VAL A 24 -27.00 -17.52 -49.33
N CYS A 25 -25.79 -18.10 -49.39
CA CYS A 25 -25.09 -18.32 -50.66
C CYS A 25 -25.16 -19.77 -51.17
N ASN A 26 -25.82 -20.68 -50.44
CA ASN A 26 -25.97 -22.10 -50.78
C ASN A 26 -24.66 -22.88 -51.03
N LYS A 27 -23.49 -22.32 -50.69
CA LYS A 27 -22.21 -23.04 -50.78
C LYS A 27 -22.03 -23.97 -49.58
N LYS A 28 -21.54 -25.18 -49.83
CA LYS A 28 -21.21 -26.18 -48.81
C LYS A 28 -19.86 -25.86 -48.17
N ASP A 29 -19.67 -26.26 -46.91
CA ASP A 29 -18.39 -26.23 -46.18
C ASP A 29 -17.79 -24.84 -46.00
N THR A 30 -18.63 -23.81 -46.03
CA THR A 30 -18.24 -22.40 -45.92
C THR A 30 -18.56 -21.77 -44.57
N LEU A 31 -19.17 -22.51 -43.64
CA LEU A 31 -19.54 -21.98 -42.33
C LEU A 31 -18.43 -22.17 -41.31
N GLN A 32 -17.99 -21.07 -40.70
CA GLN A 32 -16.99 -21.05 -39.63
C GLN A 32 -17.65 -20.70 -38.30
N LEU A 33 -17.46 -21.58 -37.32
CA LEU A 33 -17.87 -21.40 -35.93
C LEU A 33 -16.67 -20.90 -35.12
N THR A 34 -16.83 -19.77 -34.45
CA THR A 34 -15.82 -19.18 -33.57
C THR A 34 -16.34 -19.15 -32.13
N LEU A 35 -15.55 -19.67 -31.20
CA LEU A 35 -15.74 -19.48 -29.77
C LEU A 35 -14.94 -18.25 -29.34
N ASN A 36 -15.62 -17.27 -28.73
CA ASN A 36 -15.04 -16.04 -28.24
C ASN A 36 -15.13 -15.97 -26.71
N THR A 37 -14.19 -15.28 -26.08
CA THR A 37 -14.31 -14.79 -24.72
C THR A 37 -14.73 -13.33 -24.73
N LYS A 38 -15.70 -12.98 -23.90
CA LYS A 38 -16.19 -11.62 -23.71
C LYS A 38 -15.54 -11.04 -22.48
N TYR A 39 -15.03 -9.82 -22.56
CA TYR A 39 -14.41 -9.15 -21.42
C TYR A 39 -14.67 -7.66 -21.39
N VAL A 40 -14.66 -7.07 -20.20
CA VAL A 40 -14.67 -5.62 -20.01
C VAL A 40 -13.25 -5.10 -20.07
N SER A 41 -13.02 -4.11 -20.93
CA SER A 41 -11.78 -3.38 -21.10
C SER A 41 -11.98 -1.94 -20.66
N ILE A 42 -11.25 -1.51 -19.65
CA ILE A 42 -11.16 -0.08 -19.28
C ILE A 42 -9.82 0.48 -19.80
N ILE A 43 -8.73 -0.29 -19.66
CA ILE A 43 -7.39 -0.06 -20.28
C ILE A 43 -6.70 -1.42 -20.54
N VAL A 44 -6.80 -2.34 -19.57
CA VAL A 44 -6.43 -3.75 -19.67
C VAL A 44 -7.73 -4.57 -19.60
N PRO A 45 -7.82 -5.78 -20.18
CA PRO A 45 -8.97 -6.64 -19.94
C PRO A 45 -9.08 -6.94 -18.42
N VAL A 46 -10.16 -6.52 -17.76
CA VAL A 46 -10.24 -6.55 -16.27
C VAL A 46 -11.18 -7.65 -15.80
N PHE A 47 -12.28 -7.88 -16.52
CA PHE A 47 -13.31 -8.83 -16.08
C PHE A 47 -13.80 -9.68 -17.25
N GLY A 48 -13.66 -11.00 -17.15
CA GLY A 48 -14.28 -11.94 -18.07
C GLY A 48 -15.79 -11.98 -17.85
N MET A 49 -16.57 -11.74 -18.90
CA MET A 49 -18.04 -11.79 -18.93
C MET A 49 -18.58 -13.11 -19.49
N GLY A 50 -17.73 -14.13 -19.60
CA GLY A 50 -18.09 -15.46 -20.12
C GLY A 50 -17.76 -15.65 -21.60
N ARG A 51 -18.30 -16.71 -22.19
CA ARG A 51 -18.03 -17.11 -23.58
C ARG A 51 -19.22 -16.80 -24.47
N THR A 52 -18.94 -16.46 -25.72
CA THR A 52 -19.95 -16.27 -26.77
C THR A 52 -19.51 -17.04 -28.01
N THR A 53 -20.45 -17.47 -28.83
CA THR A 53 -20.15 -18.16 -30.10
C THR A 53 -20.72 -17.37 -31.26
N SER A 54 -19.93 -17.21 -32.32
CA SER A 54 -20.36 -16.62 -33.59
C SER A 54 -20.24 -17.64 -34.72
N VAL A 55 -21.13 -17.52 -35.70
CA VAL A 55 -21.10 -18.34 -36.91
C VAL A 55 -21.19 -17.40 -38.09
N HIS A 56 -20.20 -17.47 -38.99
CA HIS A 56 -20.18 -16.68 -40.21
C HIS A 56 -19.83 -17.55 -41.42
N CYS A 57 -20.28 -17.13 -42.59
CA CYS A 57 -19.89 -17.75 -43.84
C CYS A 57 -18.58 -17.12 -44.35
N THR A 58 -17.55 -17.92 -44.61
CA THR A 58 -16.26 -17.45 -45.14
C THR A 58 -16.38 -16.93 -46.57
N GLU A 59 -17.38 -17.40 -47.31
CA GLU A 59 -17.57 -17.02 -48.71
C GLU A 59 -18.34 -15.71 -48.87
N CYS A 60 -19.55 -15.64 -48.31
CA CYS A 60 -20.43 -14.47 -48.47
C CYS A 60 -20.35 -13.50 -47.30
N GLN A 61 -19.49 -13.78 -46.30
CA GLN A 61 -19.29 -12.97 -45.09
C GLN A 61 -20.56 -12.75 -44.25
N HIS A 62 -21.63 -13.51 -44.55
CA HIS A 62 -22.89 -13.38 -43.83
C HIS A 62 -22.77 -13.95 -42.41
N ILE A 63 -23.20 -13.15 -41.43
CA ILE A 63 -23.21 -13.53 -40.01
C ILE A 63 -24.49 -14.32 -39.74
N VAL A 64 -24.37 -15.64 -39.69
CA VAL A 64 -25.46 -16.56 -39.34
C VAL A 64 -25.81 -16.45 -37.85
N LYS A 65 -24.80 -16.27 -37.00
CA LYS A 65 -24.96 -16.02 -35.56
C LYS A 65 -24.00 -14.93 -35.11
N SER A 66 -24.55 -13.84 -34.59
CA SER A 66 -23.76 -12.76 -34.00
C SER A 66 -23.28 -13.11 -32.59
N GLU A 67 -22.08 -12.65 -32.26
CA GLU A 67 -21.48 -12.68 -30.92
C GLU A 67 -22.09 -11.66 -29.94
N THR A 68 -22.77 -10.63 -30.45
CA THR A 68 -23.39 -9.55 -29.64
C THR A 68 -24.91 -9.66 -29.54
N GLY A 69 -25.52 -10.68 -30.13
CA GLY A 69 -26.98 -10.84 -30.15
C GLY A 69 -27.58 -11.04 -28.75
N PRO A 70 -28.78 -10.48 -28.48
CA PRO A 70 -29.46 -10.64 -27.19
C PRO A 70 -29.82 -12.11 -26.94
N VAL A 71 -29.70 -12.56 -25.69
CA VAL A 71 -29.94 -13.95 -25.26
C VAL A 71 -31.35 -14.46 -25.64
N TYR A 72 -32.30 -13.54 -25.78
CA TYR A 72 -33.72 -13.80 -26.10
C TYR A 72 -34.06 -13.78 -27.59
N ALA A 73 -33.11 -13.46 -28.49
CA ALA A 73 -33.37 -13.58 -29.93
C ALA A 73 -33.63 -15.06 -30.26
N LYS A 74 -34.86 -15.40 -30.67
CA LYS A 74 -35.24 -16.76 -31.05
C LYS A 74 -34.29 -17.28 -32.13
N LYS A 75 -33.45 -18.23 -31.74
CA LYS A 75 -32.43 -18.88 -32.55
C LYS A 75 -33.08 -19.84 -33.54
N SER A 76 -33.47 -19.39 -34.73
CA SER A 76 -33.91 -20.29 -35.81
C SER A 76 -32.70 -20.95 -36.51
N TYR A 77 -31.79 -21.52 -35.73
CA TYR A 77 -30.68 -22.31 -36.28
C TYR A 77 -31.16 -23.73 -36.53
N THR A 78 -30.62 -24.36 -37.58
CA THR A 78 -30.84 -25.79 -37.79
C THR A 78 -30.32 -26.56 -36.57
N LYS A 79 -31.04 -27.58 -36.10
CA LYS A 79 -30.66 -28.40 -34.91
C LYS A 79 -29.19 -28.87 -34.96
N LYS A 80 -28.67 -29.15 -36.16
CA LYS A 80 -27.28 -29.56 -36.39
C LYS A 80 -26.24 -28.47 -36.07
N ILE A 81 -26.53 -27.18 -36.30
CA ILE A 81 -25.63 -26.07 -35.96
C ILE A 81 -25.61 -25.87 -34.43
N ASN A 82 -26.76 -26.01 -33.77
CA ASN A 82 -26.84 -25.95 -32.31
C ASN A 82 -26.03 -27.06 -31.63
N ASN A 83 -26.01 -28.27 -32.18
CA ASN A 83 -25.20 -29.36 -31.63
C ASN A 83 -23.70 -29.06 -31.71
N GLU A 84 -23.22 -28.49 -32.82
CA GLU A 84 -21.80 -28.11 -32.97
C GLU A 84 -21.41 -26.96 -32.05
N ILE A 85 -22.32 -26.00 -31.83
CA ILE A 85 -22.14 -24.92 -30.84
C ILE A 85 -22.01 -25.52 -29.42
N ASN A 86 -22.93 -26.41 -29.04
CA ASN A 86 -22.86 -27.03 -27.71
C ASN A 86 -21.57 -27.87 -27.55
N ASN A 87 -21.16 -28.57 -28.61
CA ASN A 87 -19.94 -29.39 -28.60
C ASN A 87 -18.66 -28.56 -28.43
N ILE A 88 -18.53 -27.42 -29.13
CA ILE A 88 -17.35 -26.55 -28.97
C ILE A 88 -17.31 -25.93 -27.57
N ASP A 89 -18.47 -25.59 -27.00
CA ASP A 89 -18.57 -25.02 -25.66
C ASP A 89 -18.17 -26.03 -24.56
N THR A 90 -18.56 -27.30 -24.69
CA THR A 90 -18.24 -28.36 -23.71
C THR A 90 -16.83 -28.93 -23.86
N THR A 91 -16.30 -28.98 -25.08
CA THR A 91 -15.01 -29.64 -25.36
C THR A 91 -13.82 -28.69 -25.16
N TYR A 92 -14.07 -27.37 -25.17
CA TYR A 92 -13.01 -26.38 -24.95
C TYR A 92 -12.50 -26.39 -23.50
N LYS A 93 -11.26 -26.86 -23.31
CA LYS A 93 -10.54 -26.78 -22.03
C LYS A 93 -9.88 -25.40 -21.90
N SER A 94 -10.27 -24.66 -20.87
CA SER A 94 -9.63 -23.38 -20.56
C SER A 94 -8.23 -23.59 -19.99
N SER A 95 -7.31 -22.71 -20.36
CA SER A 95 -6.00 -22.62 -19.71
C SER A 95 -6.16 -22.07 -18.29
N ILE A 96 -5.35 -22.54 -17.35
CA ILE A 96 -5.32 -22.04 -15.95
C ILE A 96 -5.15 -20.51 -15.93
N TRP A 97 -4.38 -19.96 -16.87
CA TRP A 97 -4.18 -18.52 -17.01
C TRP A 97 -5.47 -17.75 -17.35
N GLN A 98 -6.38 -18.34 -18.13
CA GLN A 98 -7.68 -17.73 -18.42
C GLN A 98 -8.59 -17.69 -17.21
N LEU A 99 -8.37 -18.60 -16.25
CA LEU A 99 -9.14 -18.70 -15.02
C LEU A 99 -8.64 -17.72 -13.97
N LEU A 100 -7.33 -17.45 -13.91
CA LEU A 100 -6.72 -16.45 -13.03
C LEU A 100 -6.99 -15.01 -13.48
N TYR A 101 -7.03 -14.80 -14.79
CA TYR A 101 -7.11 -13.47 -15.40
C TYR A 101 -8.20 -12.54 -14.85
N PRO A 102 -9.46 -12.98 -14.64
CA PRO A 102 -10.53 -12.12 -14.09
C PRO A 102 -10.33 -11.78 -12.61
N TRP A 103 -9.57 -12.59 -11.88
CA TRP A 103 -9.33 -12.41 -10.45
C TRP A 103 -8.06 -11.62 -10.16
N THR A 104 -7.19 -11.41 -11.16
CA THR A 104 -5.94 -10.66 -10.98
C THR A 104 -6.17 -9.27 -10.38
N GLY A 105 -7.16 -8.53 -10.88
CA GLY A 105 -7.52 -7.22 -10.35
C GLY A 105 -8.04 -7.27 -8.91
N ILE A 106 -8.87 -8.26 -8.60
CA ILE A 106 -9.42 -8.48 -7.25
C ILE A 106 -8.30 -8.86 -6.27
N LEU A 107 -7.42 -9.78 -6.67
CA LEU A 107 -6.27 -10.21 -5.86
C LEU A 107 -5.28 -9.08 -5.62
N LEU A 108 -5.03 -8.24 -6.62
CA LEU A 108 -4.16 -7.06 -6.46
C LEU A 108 -4.79 -6.05 -5.49
N PHE A 109 -6.10 -5.78 -5.63
CA PHE A 109 -6.80 -4.88 -4.73
C PHE A 109 -6.85 -5.41 -3.29
N ALA A 110 -7.13 -6.70 -3.11
CA ALA A 110 -7.06 -7.35 -1.81
C ALA A 110 -5.65 -7.28 -1.22
N GLY A 111 -4.62 -7.50 -2.03
CA GLY A 111 -3.22 -7.35 -1.63
C GLY A 111 -2.91 -5.94 -1.13
N LEU A 112 -3.37 -4.90 -1.83
CA LEU A 112 -3.21 -3.50 -1.39
C LEU A 112 -3.93 -3.20 -0.07
N ILE A 113 -5.13 -3.75 0.15
CA ILE A 113 -5.84 -3.60 1.42
C ILE A 113 -5.06 -4.27 2.55
N ILE A 114 -4.61 -5.51 2.34
CA ILE A 114 -3.87 -6.27 3.35
C ILE A 114 -2.55 -5.56 3.71
N THR A 115 -1.80 -5.06 2.73
CA THR A 115 -0.55 -4.34 2.99
C THR A 115 -0.78 -3.01 3.70
N GLY A 116 -1.83 -2.27 3.34
CA GLY A 116 -2.22 -1.05 4.04
C GLY A 116 -2.60 -1.30 5.51
N LEU A 117 -3.38 -2.34 5.77
CA LEU A 117 -3.73 -2.75 7.14
C LEU A 117 -2.51 -3.25 7.92
N ALA A 118 -1.60 -3.99 7.28
CA ALA A 118 -0.37 -4.43 7.93
C ALA A 118 0.53 -3.24 8.31
N MET A 119 0.73 -2.28 7.40
CA MET A 119 1.55 -1.09 7.68
C MET A 119 0.98 -0.23 8.80
N THR A 120 -0.34 -0.03 8.84
CA THR A 120 -1.00 0.73 9.92
C THR A 120 -0.81 0.06 11.27
N ARG A 121 -1.02 -1.26 11.36
CA ARG A 121 -0.77 -2.03 12.59
C ARG A 121 0.68 -2.00 13.04
N ILE A 122 1.63 -2.08 12.11
CA ILE A 122 3.07 -1.96 12.43
C ILE A 122 3.39 -0.57 12.98
N LYS A 123 2.81 0.48 12.37
CA LYS A 123 2.99 1.87 12.85
C LYS A 123 2.41 2.06 14.25
N GLU A 124 1.18 1.57 14.49
CA GLU A 124 0.54 1.61 15.81
C GLU A 124 1.38 0.90 16.88
N TYR A 125 1.90 -0.28 16.58
CA TYR A 125 2.75 -1.05 17.49
C TYR A 125 4.09 -0.33 17.80
N ARG A 126 4.70 0.31 16.81
CA ARG A 126 5.91 1.12 17.05
C ARG A 126 5.60 2.33 17.92
N ASN A 127 4.50 3.03 17.63
CA ASN A 127 4.07 4.18 18.39
C ASN A 127 3.74 3.81 19.84
N SER A 128 3.08 2.68 20.09
CA SER A 128 2.78 2.23 21.45
C SER A 128 4.05 1.90 22.23
N LYS A 129 5.05 1.28 21.59
CA LYS A 129 6.35 1.01 22.21
C LYS A 129 7.12 2.29 22.55
N ILE A 130 7.10 3.29 21.66
CA ILE A 130 7.68 4.60 21.93
C ILE A 130 6.97 5.26 23.11
N GLN A 131 5.63 5.26 23.11
CA GLN A 131 4.83 5.84 24.18
C GLN A 131 5.13 5.19 25.53
N GLU A 132 5.28 3.85 25.56
CA GLU A 132 5.66 3.13 26.78
C GLU A 132 7.01 3.60 27.35
N ILE A 133 7.98 3.89 26.49
CA ILE A 133 9.28 4.42 26.91
C ILE A 133 9.15 5.87 27.43
N LEU A 134 8.32 6.69 26.79
CA LEU A 134 8.07 8.07 27.21
C LEU A 134 7.35 8.15 28.57
N ASP A 135 6.37 7.28 28.81
CA ASP A 135 5.58 7.23 30.05
C ASP A 135 6.39 6.67 31.24
N LYS A 136 7.41 5.86 30.96
CA LYS A 136 8.25 5.19 31.95
C LYS A 136 9.73 5.35 31.62
N PRO A 137 10.29 6.56 31.78
CA PRO A 137 11.70 6.81 31.52
C PRO A 137 12.59 5.97 32.46
N GLN A 138 13.72 5.51 31.94
CA GLN A 138 14.70 4.71 32.65
C GLN A 138 16.11 5.28 32.48
N SER A 139 17.00 4.95 33.42
CA SER A 139 18.43 5.24 33.28
C SER A 139 18.98 4.54 32.03
N GLY A 140 19.66 5.28 31.17
CA GLY A 140 20.17 4.76 29.90
C GLY A 140 19.39 5.23 28.67
N ASP A 141 18.13 5.66 28.84
CA ASP A 141 17.28 6.15 27.74
C ASP A 141 17.90 7.39 27.07
N ILE A 142 17.87 7.42 25.73
CA ILE A 142 18.41 8.49 24.89
C ILE A 142 17.29 9.09 24.06
N TYR A 143 17.01 10.37 24.27
CA TYR A 143 15.96 11.13 23.61
C TYR A 143 16.55 12.01 22.51
N LYS A 144 15.81 12.17 21.41
CA LYS A 144 16.05 13.20 20.41
C LYS A 144 15.29 14.44 20.84
N SER A 145 15.98 15.54 21.05
CA SER A 145 15.43 16.77 21.61
C SER A 145 15.76 17.95 20.72
N ASP A 146 14.86 18.92 20.65
CA ASP A 146 15.29 20.27 20.33
C ASP A 146 16.06 20.84 21.54
N TRP A 147 16.96 21.78 21.31
CA TRP A 147 17.78 22.35 22.37
C TRP A 147 17.86 23.85 22.30
N TYR A 148 17.61 24.48 23.46
CA TYR A 148 17.54 25.91 23.64
C TYR A 148 18.78 26.37 24.42
N GLU A 149 19.49 27.31 23.83
CA GLU A 149 20.65 27.94 24.44
C GLU A 149 20.49 29.45 24.26
N ASN A 150 20.67 30.21 25.36
CA ASN A 150 20.57 31.67 25.37
C ASN A 150 19.24 32.23 24.83
N GLY A 151 18.13 31.54 25.06
CA GLY A 151 16.79 32.02 24.70
C GLY A 151 16.44 32.00 23.22
N MET A 152 17.32 31.48 22.34
CA MET A 152 17.05 31.35 20.91
C MET A 152 16.59 29.93 20.55
N ARG A 153 15.44 29.85 19.88
CA ARG A 153 14.71 28.61 19.51
C ARG A 153 15.25 27.92 18.24
N PHE A 154 16.30 28.43 17.61
CA PHE A 154 16.56 28.03 16.22
C PHE A 154 17.11 26.60 16.11
N SER A 155 16.22 25.68 15.69
CA SER A 155 16.50 24.45 14.91
C SER A 155 17.74 23.64 15.28
N LYS A 156 18.08 23.57 16.57
CA LYS A 156 19.16 22.73 17.10
C LYS A 156 18.57 21.43 17.63
N GLY A 157 18.86 20.32 16.95
CA GLY A 157 18.59 18.97 17.42
C GLY A 157 19.79 18.39 18.16
N THR A 158 19.58 17.70 19.26
CA THR A 158 20.63 16.99 20.00
C THR A 158 20.10 15.72 20.67
N LEU A 159 21.00 14.83 21.05
CA LEU A 159 20.65 13.68 21.89
C LEU A 159 20.74 14.05 23.37
N VAL A 160 19.76 13.62 24.14
CA VAL A 160 19.69 13.80 25.59
C VAL A 160 19.64 12.43 26.25
N LYS A 161 20.64 12.11 27.06
CA LYS A 161 20.73 10.82 27.75
C LYS A 161 20.35 10.94 29.21
N VAL A 162 19.51 10.04 29.68
CA VAL A 162 19.17 9.90 31.10
C VAL A 162 20.26 9.12 31.81
N LEU A 163 20.87 9.74 32.82
CA LEU A 163 21.89 9.10 33.64
C LEU A 163 21.29 8.34 34.81
N ARG A 164 20.35 8.97 35.51
CA ARG A 164 19.75 8.42 36.71
C ARG A 164 18.43 9.10 37.04
N ILE A 165 17.55 8.35 37.69
CA ILE A 165 16.27 8.81 38.23
C ILE A 165 16.28 8.57 39.73
N LYS A 166 16.05 9.61 40.53
CA LYS A 166 15.94 9.53 41.99
C LYS A 166 14.73 10.34 42.46
N GLY A 167 13.67 9.66 42.90
CA GLY A 167 12.40 10.31 43.23
C GLY A 167 11.87 11.11 42.03
N ASP A 168 11.50 12.37 42.26
CA ASP A 168 11.04 13.28 41.20
C ASP A 168 12.18 13.97 40.43
N THR A 169 13.43 13.53 40.59
CA THR A 169 14.60 14.13 39.92
C THR A 169 15.15 13.21 38.83
N LEU A 170 15.05 13.68 37.58
CA LEU A 170 15.65 13.11 36.40
C LEU A 170 16.99 13.82 36.13
N THR A 171 18.11 13.09 36.17
CA THR A 171 19.43 13.65 35.81
C THR A 171 19.76 13.28 34.37
N ILE A 172 20.00 14.30 33.54
CA ILE A 172 20.29 14.15 32.12
C ILE A 172 21.63 14.76 31.73
N VAL A 173 22.15 14.35 30.57
CA VAL A 173 23.27 14.99 29.87
C VAL A 173 22.95 15.15 28.40
N ARG A 174 23.48 16.21 27.80
CA ARG A 174 23.35 16.49 26.36
C ARG A 174 24.54 15.92 25.59
N SER A 175 24.31 15.47 24.36
CA SER A 175 25.37 15.14 23.41
C SER A 175 26.19 16.38 23.08
N LEU A 176 27.49 16.18 22.85
CA LEU A 176 28.38 17.23 22.33
C LEU A 176 28.04 17.58 20.88
N HIS A 177 27.37 16.69 20.16
CA HIS A 177 26.95 16.89 18.78
C HIS A 177 25.60 17.62 18.72
N ILE A 178 25.51 18.57 17.79
CA ILE A 178 24.32 19.36 17.50
C ILE A 178 24.04 19.25 16.00
N ILE A 179 22.79 18.98 15.64
CA ILE A 179 22.28 19.07 14.29
C ILE A 179 21.60 20.42 14.14
N GLU A 180 21.92 21.19 13.10
CA GLU A 180 21.35 22.52 12.91
C GLU A 180 20.47 22.59 11.65
N GLY A 181 19.46 23.47 11.67
CA GLY A 181 18.66 23.81 10.49
C GLY A 181 17.79 22.66 10.00
N ALA A 182 17.67 22.52 8.68
CA ALA A 182 16.83 21.51 8.04
C ALA A 182 17.33 20.07 8.29
N ALA A 183 18.60 19.90 8.68
CA ALA A 183 19.19 18.60 8.92
C ALA A 183 18.52 17.84 10.08
N VAL A 184 17.87 18.57 11.01
CA VAL A 184 17.13 18.03 12.16
C VAL A 184 15.96 17.13 11.74
N PHE A 185 15.42 17.33 10.54
CA PHE A 185 14.29 16.55 10.02
C PHE A 185 14.70 15.25 9.31
N SER A 186 16.00 15.00 9.12
CA SER A 186 16.49 13.79 8.43
C SER A 186 16.92 12.72 9.42
N LYS A 187 16.36 11.50 9.27
CA LYS A 187 16.70 10.32 10.07
C LYS A 187 18.20 9.99 10.01
N GLU A 188 18.81 10.07 8.83
CA GLU A 188 20.21 9.72 8.61
C GLU A 188 21.18 10.57 9.45
N ASN A 189 20.82 11.82 9.73
CA ASN A 189 21.66 12.71 10.53
C ASN A 189 21.64 12.33 12.01
N TRP A 190 20.50 11.84 12.50
CA TRP A 190 20.38 11.35 13.86
C TRP A 190 21.17 10.06 14.09
N GLU A 191 21.16 9.15 13.11
CA GLU A 191 21.88 7.87 13.19
C GLU A 191 23.41 8.04 13.18
N LYS A 192 23.91 9.17 12.67
CA LYS A 192 25.33 9.53 12.69
C LYS A 192 25.82 10.04 14.04
N ILE A 193 24.93 10.42 14.96
CA ILE A 193 25.35 10.92 16.28
C ILE A 193 25.81 9.73 17.14
N PRO A 194 27.06 9.74 17.65
CA PRO A 194 27.53 8.68 18.54
C PRO A 194 26.76 8.67 19.86
N THR A 195 26.50 7.48 20.39
CA THR A 195 25.68 7.23 21.60
C THR A 195 26.47 6.63 22.77
N ASP A 196 27.79 6.52 22.62
CA ASP A 196 28.73 6.11 23.67
C ASP A 196 28.87 7.18 24.76
N ARG A 197 29.49 6.86 25.90
CA ARG A 197 29.57 7.82 27.03
C ARG A 197 30.41 9.07 26.70
N ALA A 198 31.44 8.93 25.86
CA ALA A 198 32.37 10.03 25.56
C ALA A 198 31.75 11.09 24.62
N SER A 199 30.69 10.73 23.89
CA SER A 199 29.97 11.66 23.03
C SER A 199 29.02 12.61 23.77
N PHE A 200 28.83 12.44 25.08
CA PHE A 200 27.99 13.29 25.92
C PHE A 200 28.81 14.23 26.81
N SER A 201 28.23 15.40 27.08
CA SER A 201 28.79 16.38 28.00
C SER A 201 28.90 15.82 29.42
N SER A 202 29.91 16.32 30.15
CA SER A 202 30.06 16.11 31.59
C SER A 202 29.09 16.97 32.42
N LYS A 203 28.47 18.00 31.83
CA LYS A 203 27.50 18.86 32.51
C LYS A 203 26.19 18.11 32.70
N GLU A 204 25.86 17.85 33.97
CA GLU A 204 24.58 17.27 34.36
C GLU A 204 23.52 18.35 34.54
N HIS A 205 22.30 18.06 34.07
CA HIS A 205 21.12 18.89 34.31
C HIS A 205 20.10 18.11 35.14
N LYS A 206 19.46 18.79 36.09
CA LYS A 206 18.44 18.20 36.96
C LYS A 206 17.05 18.67 36.54
N ILE A 207 16.22 17.73 36.12
CA ILE A 207 14.87 17.95 35.58
C ILE A 207 13.85 17.35 36.53
N LYS A 208 12.69 18.00 36.70
CA LYS A 208 11.57 17.39 37.44
C LYS A 208 10.92 16.32 36.58
N LEU A 209 10.91 15.08 37.07
CA LEU A 209 10.34 13.94 36.36
C LEU A 209 8.84 14.13 36.10
N SER A 210 8.09 14.59 37.11
CA SER A 210 6.67 14.89 37.01
C SER A 210 6.32 15.88 35.90
N ARG A 211 7.18 16.88 35.68
CA ARG A 211 7.00 17.87 34.61
C ARG A 211 7.41 17.32 33.25
N PHE A 212 8.51 16.56 33.20
CA PHE A 212 8.92 15.84 32.01
C PHE A 212 7.82 14.89 31.52
N LEU A 213 7.21 14.10 32.40
CA LEU A 213 6.13 13.17 32.02
C LEU A 213 4.87 13.88 31.51
N LYS A 214 4.63 15.12 31.94
CA LYS A 214 3.45 15.88 31.53
C LYS A 214 3.61 16.51 30.14
N ASP A 215 4.75 17.18 29.93
CA ASP A 215 4.94 18.05 28.77
C ASP A 215 6.03 17.53 27.80
N LEU A 216 6.77 16.49 28.20
CA LEU A 216 7.97 15.96 27.53
C LEU A 216 9.07 17.01 27.35
N GLU A 217 9.13 17.93 28.31
CA GLU A 217 10.03 19.06 28.35
C GLU A 217 11.17 18.85 29.34
N PHE A 218 12.37 19.22 28.90
CA PHE A 218 13.57 19.29 29.72
C PHE A 218 13.66 20.67 30.36
N GLU A 219 13.03 20.82 31.51
CA GLU A 219 13.15 22.02 32.34
C GLU A 219 14.09 21.80 33.52
N GLU A 220 15.24 22.46 33.48
CA GLU A 220 16.19 22.46 34.58
C GLU A 220 15.67 23.29 35.73
N PHE A 221 15.67 22.71 36.93
CA PHE A 221 15.27 23.43 38.14
C PHE A 221 16.50 23.76 38.99
N SER A 222 16.56 25.01 39.43
CA SER A 222 17.44 25.48 40.49
C SER A 222 16.60 25.91 41.70
N THR A 223 17.25 26.24 42.82
CA THR A 223 16.59 26.70 44.05
C THR A 223 15.68 27.92 43.82
N TYR A 224 15.93 28.72 42.79
CA TYR A 224 15.26 30.01 42.59
C TYR A 224 14.63 30.20 41.19
N THR A 225 14.96 29.36 40.20
CA THR A 225 14.49 29.53 38.82
C THR A 225 14.35 28.19 38.10
N THR A 226 13.46 28.15 37.11
CA THR A 226 13.38 27.07 36.11
C THR A 226 13.93 27.57 34.78
N HIS A 227 14.79 26.79 34.15
CA HIS A 227 15.39 27.09 32.85
C HIS A 227 14.97 26.02 31.84
N PHE A 228 14.22 26.41 30.82
CA PHE A 228 13.83 25.53 29.74
C PHE A 228 15.03 25.20 28.84
N LEU A 229 15.32 23.92 28.66
CA LEU A 229 16.44 23.42 27.85
C LEU A 229 15.98 22.86 26.50
N GLY A 230 14.74 22.39 26.40
CA GLY A 230 14.21 21.79 25.18
C GLY A 230 13.06 20.83 25.45
N ARG A 231 12.60 20.17 24.40
CA ARG A 231 11.51 19.21 24.38
C ARG A 231 11.89 18.00 23.53
N VAL A 232 11.43 16.83 23.94
CA VAL A 232 11.51 15.62 23.11
C VAL A 232 10.85 15.91 21.76
N MET A 233 11.59 15.68 20.69
CA MET A 233 11.08 15.84 19.34
C MET A 233 10.01 14.79 19.06
N GLY A 234 9.03 15.11 18.22
CA GLY A 234 8.06 14.12 17.75
C GLY A 234 7.01 13.67 18.78
N SER A 235 6.89 14.35 19.93
CA SER A 235 5.71 14.19 20.79
C SER A 235 4.53 14.99 20.22
N GLY A 236 3.52 14.29 19.67
CA GLY A 236 2.32 14.88 19.05
C GLY A 236 2.25 14.73 17.52
N ASP A 237 1.34 15.45 16.85
CA ASP A 237 0.99 15.40 15.40
C ASP A 237 2.13 15.72 14.40
N SER A 238 3.38 15.78 14.86
CA SER A 238 4.53 16.02 14.01
C SER A 238 5.01 14.75 13.31
N ASN A 239 4.93 14.74 11.97
CA ASN A 239 5.34 13.66 11.07
C ASN A 239 6.87 13.50 10.96
N TYR A 240 7.55 13.12 12.04
CA TYR A 240 8.96 12.70 11.93
C TYR A 240 9.04 11.22 11.52
N GLU A 241 9.89 10.89 10.55
CA GLU A 241 10.08 9.52 10.06
C GLU A 241 11.02 8.66 10.94
N PHE A 242 11.27 9.07 12.19
CA PHE A 242 12.24 8.42 13.06
C PHE A 242 11.79 8.33 14.51
N ASP A 243 12.23 7.27 15.20
CA ASP A 243 11.98 7.05 16.62
C ASP A 243 12.63 8.17 17.43
N VAL A 244 11.89 8.68 18.43
CA VAL A 244 12.27 9.88 19.21
C VAL A 244 13.02 9.54 20.49
N VAL A 245 13.02 8.27 20.86
CA VAL A 245 13.71 7.73 22.04
C VAL A 245 14.24 6.33 21.75
N GLU A 246 15.43 6.04 22.27
CA GLU A 246 16.05 4.72 22.24
C GLU A 246 16.35 4.29 23.69
N ARG A 247 15.96 3.06 24.04
CA ARG A 247 16.31 2.43 25.32
C ARG A 247 17.52 1.52 25.11
N LYS A 248 18.61 1.81 25.83
CA LYS A 248 19.85 1.02 25.81
C LYS A 248 20.08 0.29 27.12
#